data_AF-A0A0D7CC77-F1
#
_entry.id   AF-A0A0D7CC77-F1
#
_cell.length_a   1.000
_cell.length_b   1.000
_cell.length_c   1.000
_cell.angle_alpha   90.00
_cell.angle_beta   90.00
_cell.angle_gamma   90.00
#
_symmetry.space_group_name_H-M   'P 1'
#
loop_
_entity.id
_entity.type
_entity.pdbx_description
1 polymer ?
#
loop_
_entity_poly.entity_id
_entity_poly.type
_entity_poly.pdbx_seq_one_letter_code
_entity_poly.pdbx_strand_id
1 'polypeptide(L)'
;MRAVVSRWEAGICRSRMLQEPDGARLEAALGELDGAVCTELSVERWEEDGGVLTVSGGPGVFLVAGESGDGSLFQLCRARTAGGDGGPGRRMRPKELGARCLDGGSHGAAEEVWLVCGGQGAYFAAEELVDGATARWAVREFVAGFPGGLGAPWRVE
;
A
#
# COMPACT_ATOMS: atom_id res chain seq x y z
N MET A 1 -13.71 -8.68 -12.63
CA MET A 1 -12.66 -8.33 -11.63
C MET A 1 -11.55 -9.35 -11.70
N ARG A 2 -10.31 -8.93 -11.47
CA ARG A 2 -9.11 -9.79 -11.46
C ARG A 2 -8.25 -9.43 -10.27
N ALA A 3 -7.51 -10.39 -9.72
CA ALA A 3 -6.42 -10.09 -8.80
C ALA A 3 -5.12 -10.80 -9.18
N VAL A 4 -3.99 -10.23 -8.79
CA VAL A 4 -2.65 -10.79 -9.01
C VAL A 4 -1.90 -10.73 -7.69
N VAL A 5 -1.41 -11.89 -7.23
CA VAL A 5 -0.45 -11.96 -6.13
C VAL A 5 0.93 -12.06 -6.73
N SER A 6 1.80 -11.11 -6.42
CA SER A 6 3.17 -11.04 -6.90
C SER A 6 4.16 -11.15 -5.75
N ARG A 7 5.26 -11.86 -5.99
CA ARG A 7 6.34 -12.03 -5.03
C ARG A 7 7.68 -11.88 -5.74
N TRP A 8 8.56 -11.06 -5.17
CA TRP A 8 9.90 -10.83 -5.70
C TRP A 8 10.93 -11.53 -4.82
N GLU A 9 11.66 -12.47 -5.41
CA GLU A 9 12.75 -13.20 -4.75
C GLU A 9 13.97 -13.22 -5.65
N ALA A 10 15.12 -12.78 -5.13
CA ALA A 10 16.39 -12.74 -5.87
C ALA A 10 16.29 -12.05 -7.26
N GLY A 11 15.52 -10.97 -7.36
CA GLY A 11 15.32 -10.21 -8.60
C GLY A 11 14.32 -10.85 -9.58
N ILE A 12 13.70 -11.97 -9.23
CA ILE A 12 12.69 -12.65 -10.04
C ILE A 12 11.30 -12.34 -9.48
N CYS A 13 10.40 -11.83 -10.32
CA CYS A 13 8.98 -11.71 -9.99
C CYS A 13 8.25 -13.01 -10.34
N ARG A 14 7.56 -13.59 -9.36
CA ARG A 14 6.62 -14.70 -9.54
C ARG A 14 5.22 -14.18 -9.24
N SER A 15 4.32 -14.31 -10.22
CA SER A 15 2.94 -13.87 -10.08
C SER A 15 1.96 -15.01 -10.27
N ARG A 16 0.91 -15.02 -9.46
CA ARG A 16 -0.24 -15.91 -9.59
C ARG A 16 -1.49 -15.06 -9.79
N MET A 17 -2.20 -15.31 -10.88
CA MET A 17 -3.45 -14.63 -11.20
C MET A 17 -4.64 -15.38 -10.56
N LEU A 18 -5.54 -14.61 -9.96
CA LEU A 18 -6.85 -15.05 -9.51
C LEU A 18 -7.89 -14.44 -10.45
N GLN A 19 -8.50 -15.28 -11.29
CA GLN A 19 -9.61 -14.89 -12.13
C GLN A 19 -10.88 -14.85 -11.27
N GLU A 20 -11.61 -13.72 -11.35
CA GLU A 20 -12.87 -13.47 -10.65
C GLU A 20 -12.87 -13.97 -9.19
N PRO A 21 -11.95 -13.47 -8.35
CA PRO A 21 -11.87 -13.93 -6.97
C PRO A 21 -13.06 -13.39 -6.16
N ASP A 22 -13.61 -14.23 -5.29
CA ASP A 22 -14.54 -13.79 -4.26
C ASP A 22 -13.79 -13.16 -3.07
N GLY A 23 -14.54 -12.62 -2.10
CA GLY A 23 -13.97 -12.01 -0.90
C GLY A 23 -13.08 -12.96 -0.11
N ALA A 24 -13.44 -14.24 0.01
CA ALA A 24 -12.66 -15.22 0.75
C ALA A 24 -11.29 -15.50 0.10
N ARG A 25 -11.25 -15.60 -1.24
CA ARG A 25 -10.01 -15.76 -2.01
C ARG A 25 -9.11 -14.53 -1.92
N LEU A 26 -9.68 -13.33 -1.88
CA LEU A 26 -8.93 -12.09 -1.66
C LEU A 26 -8.37 -12.00 -0.24
N GLU A 27 -9.15 -12.36 0.78
CA GLU A 27 -8.68 -12.38 2.18
C GLU A 27 -7.57 -13.42 2.39
N ALA A 28 -7.69 -14.59 1.77
CA ALA A 28 -6.65 -15.61 1.79
C ALA A 28 -5.36 -15.11 1.11
N ALA A 29 -5.48 -14.48 -0.07
CA ALA A 29 -4.36 -13.90 -0.79
C ALA A 29 -3.65 -12.80 0.04
N LEU A 30 -4.41 -11.92 0.68
CA LEU A 30 -3.86 -10.89 1.57
C LEU A 30 -3.15 -11.51 2.79
N GLY A 31 -3.61 -12.65 3.28
CA GLY A 31 -2.93 -13.40 4.34
C GLY A 31 -1.54 -13.90 3.94
N GLU A 32 -1.29 -14.13 2.65
CA GLU A 32 0.03 -14.55 2.15
C GLU A 32 1.08 -13.43 2.17
N LEU A 33 0.64 -12.17 2.28
CA LEU A 33 1.51 -10.98 2.31
C LEU A 33 2.04 -10.68 3.72
N ASP A 34 1.34 -11.11 4.77
CA ASP A 34 1.72 -10.80 6.16
C ASP A 34 3.02 -11.52 6.55
N GLY A 35 3.99 -10.77 7.08
CA GLY A 35 5.31 -11.30 7.41
C GLY A 35 6.23 -11.52 6.22
N ALA A 36 5.76 -11.28 4.99
CA ALA A 36 6.52 -11.45 3.77
C ALA A 36 6.78 -10.10 3.09
N VAL A 37 8.00 -9.59 3.21
CA VAL A 37 8.45 -8.44 2.43
C VAL A 37 8.55 -8.80 0.94
N CYS A 38 8.51 -7.78 0.08
CA CYS A 38 8.56 -7.95 -1.37
C CYS A 38 7.41 -8.82 -1.90
N THR A 39 6.20 -8.59 -1.37
CA THR A 39 4.96 -9.19 -1.82
C THR A 39 3.93 -8.11 -2.12
N GLU A 40 3.04 -8.40 -3.06
CA GLU A 40 2.00 -7.47 -3.51
C GLU A 40 0.74 -8.23 -3.91
N LEU A 41 -0.41 -7.66 -3.61
CA LEU A 41 -1.71 -8.05 -4.13
C LEU A 41 -2.28 -6.86 -4.89
N SER A 42 -2.44 -7.00 -6.21
CA SER A 42 -3.16 -6.03 -7.03
C SER A 42 -4.55 -6.57 -7.35
N VAL A 43 -5.59 -5.77 -7.12
CA VAL A 43 -6.99 -6.07 -7.40
C VAL A 43 -7.51 -5.05 -8.40
N GLU A 44 -8.07 -5.49 -9.51
CA GLU A 44 -8.50 -4.65 -10.63
C GLU A 44 -9.99 -4.87 -10.90
N ARG A 45 -10.75 -3.77 -10.91
CA ARG A 45 -12.18 -3.74 -11.29
C ARG A 45 -12.30 -3.22 -12.71
N TRP A 46 -13.07 -3.92 -13.55
CA TRP A 46 -13.23 -3.62 -14.98
C TRP A 46 -14.55 -2.89 -15.30
N GLU A 47 -15.31 -2.57 -14.27
CA GLU A 47 -16.61 -1.90 -14.38
C GLU A 47 -16.40 -0.39 -14.66
N GLU A 48 -17.47 0.31 -15.02
CA GLU A 48 -17.47 1.78 -15.07
C GLU A 48 -17.09 2.33 -13.69
N ASP A 49 -16.20 3.32 -13.65
CA ASP A 49 -15.52 3.83 -12.44
C ASP A 49 -14.68 2.78 -11.67
N GLY A 50 -14.36 1.65 -12.33
CA GLY A 50 -13.41 0.66 -11.85
C GLY A 50 -11.99 1.23 -11.77
N GLY A 51 -11.12 0.57 -11.02
CA GLY A 51 -9.75 1.03 -10.82
C GLY A 51 -8.85 -0.13 -10.43
N VAL A 52 -7.69 0.20 -9.86
CA VAL A 52 -6.77 -0.77 -9.27
C VAL A 52 -6.51 -0.41 -7.81
N LEU A 53 -6.55 -1.42 -6.94
CA LEU A 53 -6.06 -1.36 -5.57
C LEU A 53 -4.85 -2.28 -5.45
N THR A 54 -3.78 -1.77 -4.89
CA THR A 54 -2.55 -2.48 -4.60
C THR A 54 -2.32 -2.52 -3.10
N VAL A 55 -2.01 -3.71 -2.58
CA VAL A 55 -1.61 -3.93 -1.20
C VAL A 55 -0.21 -4.53 -1.17
N SER A 56 0.75 -3.85 -0.55
CA SER A 56 2.12 -4.34 -0.38
C SER A 56 2.31 -4.93 1.02
N GLY A 57 2.87 -6.13 1.10
CA GLY A 57 3.05 -6.87 2.34
C GLY A 57 4.37 -6.58 3.05
N GLY A 58 4.31 -6.49 4.38
CA GLY A 58 5.43 -6.37 5.29
C GLY A 58 5.17 -7.08 6.63
N PRO A 59 6.11 -7.04 7.58
CA PRO A 59 5.95 -7.70 8.88
C PRO A 59 4.90 -6.99 9.75
N GLY A 60 3.64 -7.45 9.70
CA GLY A 60 2.52 -6.90 10.48
C GLY A 60 1.98 -5.56 9.97
N VAL A 61 2.51 -5.04 8.87
CA VAL A 61 2.15 -3.73 8.28
C VAL A 61 2.01 -3.83 6.78
N PHE A 62 1.16 -2.97 6.22
CA PHE A 62 0.81 -2.97 4.81
C PHE A 62 0.78 -1.55 4.26
N LEU A 63 1.25 -1.38 3.03
CA LEU A 63 0.94 -0.21 2.22
C LEU A 63 -0.31 -0.53 1.40
N VAL A 64 -1.28 0.38 1.36
CA VAL A 64 -2.49 0.24 0.55
C VAL A 64 -2.65 1.49 -0.29
N ALA A 65 -2.55 1.35 -1.60
CA ALA A 65 -2.64 2.44 -2.56
C ALA A 65 -3.36 2.00 -3.83
N GLY A 66 -3.77 2.92 -4.68
CA GLY A 66 -4.47 2.58 -5.90
C GLY A 66 -4.71 3.77 -6.81
N GLU A 67 -5.37 3.48 -7.91
CA GLU A 67 -5.79 4.44 -8.93
C GLU A 67 -7.26 4.19 -9.25
N SER A 68 -8.09 5.23 -9.21
CA SER A 68 -9.50 5.17 -9.60
C SER A 68 -9.67 5.25 -11.12
N GLY A 69 -10.89 4.98 -11.61
CA GLY A 69 -11.16 4.95 -13.06
C GLY A 69 -11.00 6.29 -13.78
N ASP A 70 -11.03 7.39 -13.03
CA ASP A 70 -10.74 8.74 -13.49
C ASP A 70 -9.24 9.10 -13.46
N GLY A 71 -8.39 8.17 -13.01
CA GLY A 71 -6.94 8.33 -12.92
C GLY A 71 -6.45 8.98 -11.62
N SER A 72 -7.34 9.31 -10.68
CA SER A 72 -6.92 9.84 -9.37
C SER A 72 -6.19 8.77 -8.55
N LEU A 73 -5.08 9.18 -7.92
CA LEU A 73 -4.32 8.30 -7.06
C LEU A 73 -4.85 8.38 -5.64
N PHE A 74 -4.94 7.25 -4.96
CA PHE A 74 -5.34 7.21 -3.56
C PHE A 74 -4.44 6.32 -2.73
N GLN A 75 -4.24 6.69 -1.47
CA GLN A 75 -3.49 5.91 -0.49
C GLN A 75 -4.21 5.91 0.85
N LEU A 76 -4.28 4.74 1.47
CA LEU A 76 -4.81 4.61 2.82
C LEU A 76 -3.73 4.99 3.82
N CYS A 77 -3.96 6.03 4.61
CA CYS A 77 -3.06 6.41 5.69
C CYS A 77 -3.62 5.91 7.02
N ARG A 78 -2.73 5.61 7.98
CA ARG A 78 -3.17 5.41 9.36
C ARG A 78 -3.83 6.71 9.85
N ALA A 79 -5.01 6.60 10.44
CA ALA A 79 -5.63 7.74 11.09
C ALA A 79 -4.66 8.28 12.15
N ARG A 80 -4.16 9.51 11.98
CA ARG A 80 -3.41 10.18 13.04
C ARG A 80 -4.35 10.30 14.24
N THR A 81 -4.04 9.63 15.34
CA THR A 81 -4.60 10.00 16.64
C THR A 81 -4.34 11.48 16.82
N ALA A 82 -5.40 12.28 16.90
CA ALA A 82 -5.30 13.72 17.11
C ALA A 82 -4.64 13.97 18.47
N GLY A 83 -3.33 14.21 18.46
CA GLY A 83 -2.55 14.49 19.65
C GLY A 83 -1.08 14.67 19.30
N GLY A 84 -0.64 15.92 19.17
CA GLY A 84 0.79 16.26 19.16
C GLY A 84 1.22 17.11 17.96
N ASP A 85 1.32 18.40 18.22
CA ASP A 85 1.94 19.46 17.45
C ASP A 85 3.30 19.10 16.80
N GLY A 86 3.60 19.61 15.60
CA GLY A 86 5.01 19.65 15.13
C GLY A 86 5.31 19.61 13.63
N GLY A 87 5.19 20.75 12.94
CA GLY A 87 6.18 21.19 11.94
C GLY A 87 5.95 20.85 10.44
N PRO A 88 6.38 21.73 9.51
CA PRO A 88 6.14 21.57 8.07
C PRO A 88 7.06 20.49 7.49
N GLY A 89 6.47 19.39 7.03
CA GLY A 89 7.16 18.31 6.32
C GLY A 89 7.82 18.83 5.04
N ARG A 90 9.14 18.63 4.94
CA ARG A 90 9.91 18.91 3.72
C ARG A 90 9.44 17.98 2.59
N ARG A 91 8.98 18.56 1.48
CA ARG A 91 8.82 17.84 0.21
C ARG A 91 10.19 17.46 -0.34
N MET A 92 10.48 16.19 -0.50
CA MET A 92 11.67 15.71 -1.24
C MET A 92 11.30 15.53 -2.71
N ARG A 93 12.13 16.07 -3.62
CA ARG A 93 11.94 15.93 -5.07
C ARG A 93 12.65 14.65 -5.58
N PRO A 94 12.16 14.00 -6.65
CA PRO A 94 12.65 12.70 -7.12
C PRO A 94 14.08 12.62 -7.70
N LYS A 95 14.95 13.62 -7.53
CA LYS A 95 16.19 13.74 -8.33
C LYS A 95 17.52 13.63 -7.60
N GLU A 96 17.54 13.21 -6.33
CA GLU A 96 18.78 13.19 -5.52
C GLU A 96 19.08 11.87 -4.80
N LEU A 97 18.57 10.72 -5.26
CA LEU A 97 19.12 9.41 -4.83
C LEU A 97 20.42 9.07 -5.59
N GLY A 98 21.43 9.90 -5.36
CA GLY A 98 22.82 9.60 -5.65
C GLY A 98 23.55 9.33 -4.34
N ALA A 99 23.78 8.04 -4.05
CA ALA A 99 24.71 7.46 -3.09
C ALA A 99 25.33 8.41 -2.05
N ARG A 100 24.93 8.30 -0.77
CA ARG A 100 25.84 8.38 0.39
C ARG A 100 25.34 7.55 1.57
N CYS A 101 26.24 6.69 2.05
CA CYS A 101 26.18 6.01 3.33
C CYS A 101 26.27 7.01 4.50
N LEU A 102 25.58 6.65 5.59
CA LEU A 102 25.84 6.90 7.02
C LEU A 102 26.25 8.32 7.45
N ASP A 103 25.39 8.97 8.25
CA ASP A 103 25.82 9.54 9.53
C ASP A 103 24.65 9.72 10.49
N GLY A 104 24.90 9.41 11.76
CA GLY A 104 23.91 9.36 12.83
C GLY A 104 23.43 10.74 13.28
N GLY A 105 22.12 10.82 13.53
CA GLY A 105 21.48 11.91 14.25
C GLY A 105 20.24 11.38 14.97
N SER A 106 20.33 11.22 16.28
CA SER A 106 19.18 10.88 17.14
C SER A 106 18.21 12.06 17.21
N HIS A 107 17.16 12.00 16.39
CA HIS A 107 15.83 12.58 16.63
C HIS A 107 14.85 11.51 16.16
N GLY A 108 13.99 11.02 17.07
CA GLY A 108 13.11 9.85 16.94
C GLY A 108 12.97 9.31 15.52
N ALA A 109 13.77 8.29 15.19
CA ALA A 109 13.74 7.69 13.87
C ALA A 109 12.33 7.18 13.63
N ALA A 110 11.59 7.82 12.72
CA ALA A 110 10.38 7.25 12.18
C ALA A 110 10.74 5.85 11.69
N GLU A 111 10.08 4.84 12.22
CA GLU A 111 10.33 3.46 11.83
C GLU A 111 9.93 3.34 10.35
N GLU A 112 10.93 3.22 9.47
CA GLU A 112 10.73 3.05 8.04
C GLU A 112 10.72 1.57 7.70
N VAL A 113 9.77 1.15 6.86
CA VAL A 113 9.63 -0.24 6.43
C VAL A 113 9.84 -0.32 4.92
N TRP A 114 10.71 -1.23 4.50
CA TRP A 114 10.94 -1.52 3.09
C TRP A 114 9.80 -2.38 2.53
N LEU A 115 9.12 -1.89 1.50
CA LEU A 115 8.01 -2.57 0.81
C LEU A 115 8.18 -2.47 -0.71
N VAL A 116 7.47 -3.32 -1.46
CA VAL A 116 7.41 -3.27 -2.93
C VAL A 116 6.02 -2.85 -3.36
N CYS A 117 5.91 -1.76 -4.12
CA CYS A 117 4.66 -1.24 -4.68
C CYS A 117 4.85 -0.95 -6.17
N GLY A 118 3.95 -1.45 -7.02
CA GLY A 118 4.08 -1.37 -8.48
C GLY A 118 5.33 -2.06 -9.01
N GLY A 119 5.83 -3.09 -8.31
CA GLY A 119 7.09 -3.75 -8.62
C GLY A 119 8.36 -2.96 -8.32
N GLN A 120 8.26 -1.80 -7.65
CA GLN A 120 9.40 -1.00 -7.22
C GLN A 120 9.50 -1.01 -5.69
N GLY A 121 10.73 -1.20 -5.19
CA GLY A 121 11.00 -1.18 -3.75
C GLY A 121 11.24 0.24 -3.24
N ALA A 122 10.67 0.58 -2.09
CA ALA A 122 10.88 1.85 -1.40
C ALA A 122 10.74 1.69 0.13
N TYR A 123 11.28 2.65 0.87
CA TYR A 123 11.05 2.81 2.30
C TYR A 123 9.83 3.69 2.53
N PHE A 124 8.96 3.27 3.43
CA PHE A 124 7.74 3.98 3.81
C PHE A 124 7.73 4.24 5.31
N ALA A 125 7.28 5.43 5.71
CA ALA A 125 7.15 5.79 7.11
C ALA A 125 5.98 5.04 7.76
N ALA A 126 6.11 4.63 9.02
CA ALA A 126 5.10 3.84 9.72
C ALA A 126 3.69 4.50 9.77
N GLU A 127 3.58 5.83 9.68
CA GLU A 127 2.28 6.52 9.61
C GLU A 127 1.56 6.36 8.26
N GLU A 128 2.29 5.99 7.22
CA GLU A 128 1.77 5.72 5.87
C GLU A 128 1.31 4.27 5.71
N LEU A 129 1.58 3.44 6.73
CA LEU A 129 1.30 2.01 6.74
C LEU A 129 0.15 1.70 7.69
N VAL A 130 -0.60 0.67 7.33
CA VAL A 130 -1.76 0.20 8.10
C VAL A 130 -1.56 -1.23 8.58
N ASP A 131 -2.32 -1.62 9.60
CA ASP A 131 -2.33 -3.01 10.04
C ASP A 131 -3.13 -3.91 9.08
N GLY A 132 -3.00 -5.22 9.26
CA GLY A 132 -3.69 -6.18 8.40
C GLY A 132 -5.21 -6.16 8.51
N ALA A 133 -5.79 -5.69 9.62
CA ALA A 133 -7.24 -5.56 9.74
C ALA A 133 -7.77 -4.42 8.85
N THR A 134 -7.06 -3.30 8.87
CA THR A 134 -7.31 -2.11 8.07
C THR A 134 -7.08 -2.38 6.58
N ALA A 135 -6.02 -3.12 6.21
CA ALA A 135 -5.80 -3.55 4.83
C ALA A 135 -6.95 -4.44 4.31
N ARG A 136 -7.43 -5.40 5.12
CA ARG A 136 -8.60 -6.23 4.78
C ARG A 136 -9.86 -5.40 4.59
N TRP A 137 -10.08 -4.42 5.46
CA TRP A 137 -11.20 -3.48 5.29
C TRP A 137 -11.09 -2.72 3.96
N ALA A 138 -9.90 -2.22 3.62
CA ALA A 138 -9.67 -1.47 2.40
C ALA A 138 -9.99 -2.26 1.12
N VAL A 139 -9.59 -3.54 1.09
CA VAL A 139 -9.93 -4.46 -0.01
C VAL A 139 -11.45 -4.64 -0.13
N ARG A 140 -12.16 -4.79 0.98
CA ARG A 140 -13.63 -4.91 0.97
C ARG A 140 -14.31 -3.64 0.46
N GLU A 141 -13.87 -2.46 0.90
CA GLU A 141 -14.38 -1.18 0.41
C GLU A 141 -14.17 -1.05 -1.09
N PHE A 142 -12.97 -1.36 -1.60
CA PHE A 142 -12.66 -1.28 -3.01
C PHE A 142 -13.52 -2.24 -3.86
N VAL A 143 -13.69 -3.49 -3.42
CA VAL A 143 -14.54 -4.49 -4.09
C VAL A 143 -16.00 -4.05 -4.13
N ALA A 144 -16.47 -3.40 -3.06
CA ALA A 144 -17.82 -2.82 -2.99
C ALA A 144 -17.97 -1.50 -3.77
N GLY A 145 -16.89 -0.98 -4.36
CA GLY A 145 -16.88 0.27 -5.13
C GLY A 145 -16.90 1.53 -4.29
N PHE A 146 -16.28 1.51 -3.10
CA PHE A 146 -16.21 2.63 -2.16
C PHE A 146 -17.59 3.24 -1.87
N PRO A 147 -18.50 2.50 -1.21
CA PRO A 147 -19.87 2.98 -0.98
C PRO A 147 -19.95 4.30 -0.18
N GLY A 148 -18.92 4.62 0.63
CA GLY A 148 -18.79 5.90 1.33
C GLY A 148 -17.94 6.95 0.60
N GLY A 149 -17.42 6.64 -0.60
CA GLY A 149 -16.46 7.44 -1.35
C GLY A 149 -15.03 7.40 -0.78
N LEU A 150 -14.10 8.03 -1.51
CA LEU A 150 -12.69 8.17 -1.12
C LEU A 150 -12.46 9.39 -0.19
N GLY A 151 -13.19 9.43 0.93
CA GLY A 151 -12.96 10.38 2.01
C GLY A 151 -11.87 9.91 2.98
N ALA A 152 -11.58 10.68 4.04
CA ALA A 152 -10.72 10.20 5.12
C ALA A 152 -11.18 8.81 5.60
N PRO A 153 -10.27 7.83 5.78
CA PRO A 153 -8.81 7.95 5.89
C PRO A 153 -8.00 7.92 4.57
N TRP A 154 -8.65 7.93 3.41
CA TRP A 154 -7.95 7.98 2.12
C TRP A 154 -7.35 9.37 1.87
N ARG A 155 -6.09 9.41 1.49
CA ARG A 155 -5.47 10.55 0.82
C ARG A 155 -5.68 10.38 -0.68
N VAL A 156 -6.22 11.38 -1.35
CA VAL A 156 -6.48 11.37 -2.80
C VAL A 156 -5.71 12.53 -3.44
N GLU A 157 -5.08 12.26 -4.58
CA GLU A 157 -4.31 13.23 -5.38
C GLU A 157 -4.84 13.34 -6.83
#